data_AF-A0A4Y2F1K1-F1
#
_entry.id   AF-A0A4Y2F1K1-F1
#
_cell.length_a   1.000
_cell.length_b   1.000
_cell.length_c   1.000
_cell.angle_alpha   90.00
_cell.angle_beta   90.00
_cell.angle_gamma   90.00
#
_symmetry.space_group_name_H-M   'P 1'
#
loop_
_entity.id
_entity.type
_entity.pdbx_description
1 polymer ?
#
loop_
_entity_poly.entity_id
_entity_poly.type
_entity_poly.pdbx_seq_one_letter_code
_entity_poly.pdbx_strand_id
1 'polypeptide(L)'
;MLSNLVTVCTLYLPPSTSVNDRDLDRLVDELPTPFIIIGDFNGHSPVWGSKNTNNRGRQIEEFNTHSLCILNNGEDTYFHQRSRTFHSLDLALCTPSLAPYFNFRVGVD
;
A
#
# COMPACT_ATOMS: atom_id res chain seq x y z
N MET A 1 -4.24 31.02 3.16
CA MET A 1 -3.37 29.83 2.98
C MET A 1 -4.18 28.65 3.48
N LEU A 2 -4.72 27.81 2.60
CA LEU A 2 -5.41 26.60 3.04
C LEU A 2 -4.34 25.66 3.60
N SER A 3 -4.35 25.44 4.92
CA SER A 3 -3.70 24.28 5.50
C SER A 3 -4.38 23.04 4.94
N ASN A 4 -3.77 22.38 3.96
CA ASN A 4 -4.26 21.09 3.50
C ASN A 4 -3.84 20.05 4.54
N LEU A 5 -4.72 19.80 5.52
CA LEU A 5 -4.55 18.72 6.47
C LEU A 5 -4.57 17.40 5.71
N VAL A 6 -3.59 16.53 5.98
CA VAL A 6 -3.51 15.20 5.39
C VAL A 6 -3.53 14.18 6.52
N THR A 7 -4.41 13.20 6.42
CA THR A 7 -4.43 12.07 7.35
C THR A 7 -3.38 11.05 6.91
N VAL A 8 -2.57 10.59 7.85
CA VAL A 8 -1.64 9.48 7.63
C VAL A 8 -2.09 8.29 8.45
N CYS A 9 -2.34 7.17 7.78
CA CYS A 9 -2.67 5.89 8.37
C CYS A 9 -1.52 4.91 8.15
N THR A 10 -1.08 4.23 9.22
CA THR A 10 -0.12 3.13 9.12
C THR A 10 -0.83 1.80 9.23
N LEU A 11 -0.63 0.92 8.26
CA LEU A 11 -1.29 -0.39 8.21
C LEU A 11 -0.25 -1.51 8.24
N TYR A 12 -0.49 -2.51 9.08
CA TYR A 12 0.26 -3.76 9.08
C TYR A 12 -0.71 -4.92 8.86
N LEU A 13 -0.53 -5.67 7.77
CA LEU A 13 -1.28 -6.88 7.48
C LEU A 13 -0.35 -8.09 7.66
N PRO A 14 -0.52 -8.93 8.70
CA PRO A 14 0.33 -10.09 8.89
C PRO A 14 0.27 -11.08 7.71
N PRO A 15 1.39 -11.73 7.32
CA PRO A 15 1.48 -12.56 6.11
C PRO A 15 0.63 -13.83 6.13
N SER A 16 0.24 -14.31 7.31
CA SER A 16 -0.49 -15.58 7.48
C SER A 16 -1.84 -15.42 8.17
N THR A 17 -2.34 -14.20 8.29
CA THR A 17 -3.65 -13.92 8.91
C THR A 17 -4.67 -13.60 7.83
N SER A 18 -5.86 -14.20 7.88
CA SER A 18 -6.96 -13.76 7.02
C SER A 18 -7.34 -12.33 7.38
N VAL A 19 -7.39 -11.45 6.38
CA VAL A 19 -7.90 -10.08 6.55
C VAL A 19 -9.31 -10.09 5.97
N ASN A 20 -10.22 -9.45 6.67
CA ASN A 20 -11.61 -9.32 6.25
C ASN A 20 -11.75 -8.09 5.36
N ASP A 21 -12.30 -8.26 4.16
CA ASP A 21 -12.51 -7.18 3.20
C ASP A 21 -13.31 -6.03 3.80
N ARG A 22 -14.34 -6.35 4.61
CA ARG A 22 -15.18 -5.32 5.24
C ARG A 22 -14.42 -4.42 6.22
N ASP A 23 -13.36 -4.93 6.83
CA ASP A 23 -12.54 -4.14 7.75
C ASP A 23 -11.61 -3.20 6.97
N LEU A 24 -11.17 -3.60 5.78
CA LEU A 24 -10.45 -2.73 4.85
C LEU A 24 -11.37 -1.65 4.27
N ASP A 25 -12.58 -2.01 3.84
CA ASP A 25 -13.57 -1.06 3.33
C ASP A 25 -13.90 0.00 4.38
N ARG A 26 -14.18 -0.43 5.62
CA ARG A 26 -14.42 0.47 6.76
C ARG A 26 -13.23 1.38 7.05
N LEU A 27 -12.00 0.86 6.96
CA LEU A 27 -10.81 1.68 7.15
C LEU A 27 -10.82 2.86 6.17
N VAL A 28 -11.14 2.63 4.89
CA VAL A 28 -11.20 3.69 3.88
C VAL A 28 -12.37 4.64 4.12
N ASP A 29 -13.54 4.12 4.45
CA ASP A 29 -14.74 4.91 4.71
C ASP A 29 -14.59 5.84 5.93
N GLU A 30 -13.85 5.41 6.95
CA GLU A 30 -13.69 6.13 8.21
C GLU A 30 -12.50 7.11 8.21
N LEU A 31 -11.55 6.99 7.28
CA LEU A 31 -10.40 7.88 7.21
C LEU A 31 -10.78 9.29 6.70
N PRO A 32 -10.47 10.37 7.45
CA PRO A 32 -10.71 11.73 6.97
C PRO A 32 -9.91 12.03 5.70
N THR A 33 -10.60 12.44 4.64
CA THR A 33 -9.96 12.79 3.36
C THR A 33 -9.36 14.20 3.40
N PRO A 34 -8.25 14.45 2.67
CA PRO A 34 -7.45 13.46 1.94
C PRO A 34 -6.54 12.64 2.87
N PHE A 35 -6.22 11.40 2.48
CA PHE A 35 -5.41 10.52 3.31
C PHE A 35 -4.38 9.70 2.52
N ILE A 36 -3.37 9.22 3.24
CA ILE A 36 -2.35 8.28 2.79
C ILE A 36 -2.38 7.07 3.73
N ILE A 37 -2.33 5.87 3.17
CA ILE A 37 -2.13 4.61 3.89
C ILE A 37 -0.75 4.09 3.53
N ILE A 38 0.10 3.84 4.52
CA ILE A 38 1.45 3.30 4.34
C ILE A 38 1.70 2.10 5.26
N GLY A 39 2.56 1.18 4.85
CA GLY A 39 3.06 0.13 5.75
C GLY A 39 3.24 -1.20 5.03
N ASP A 40 3.38 -2.28 5.80
CA ASP A 40 3.63 -3.63 5.30
C ASP A 40 2.32 -4.39 5.10
N PHE A 41 1.99 -4.67 3.84
CA PHE A 41 0.76 -5.33 3.44
C PHE A 41 0.93 -6.84 3.26
N ASN A 42 2.18 -7.34 3.24
CA ASN A 42 2.53 -8.74 2.94
C ASN A 42 1.83 -9.32 1.68
N GLY A 43 1.54 -8.46 0.71
CA GLY A 43 0.84 -8.79 -0.54
C GLY A 43 1.77 -8.71 -1.73
N HIS A 44 1.68 -9.70 -2.62
CA HIS A 44 2.41 -9.70 -3.88
C HIS A 44 1.46 -9.38 -5.03
N SER A 45 1.79 -8.37 -5.83
CA SER A 45 1.17 -8.08 -7.12
C SER A 45 2.14 -7.38 -8.08
N PRO A 46 2.09 -7.68 -9.38
CA PRO A 46 2.76 -6.88 -10.41
C PRO A 46 2.33 -5.40 -10.43
N VAL A 47 1.16 -5.05 -9.90
CA VAL A 47 0.67 -3.66 -9.85
C VAL A 47 1.61 -2.75 -9.06
N TRP A 48 2.33 -3.28 -8.06
CA TRP A 48 3.31 -2.55 -7.26
C TRP A 48 4.73 -3.14 -7.30
N GLY A 49 5.04 -3.98 -8.29
CA GLY A 49 6.41 -4.43 -8.55
C GLY A 49 6.73 -5.90 -8.22
N SER A 50 5.80 -6.68 -7.66
CA SER A 50 6.06 -8.12 -7.45
C SER A 50 6.04 -8.92 -8.75
N LYS A 51 6.76 -10.04 -8.78
CA LYS A 51 6.82 -10.94 -9.96
C LYS A 51 5.52 -11.71 -10.22
N ASN A 52 4.69 -11.89 -9.21
CA ASN A 52 3.47 -12.68 -9.26
C ASN A 52 2.40 -12.08 -8.33
N THR A 53 1.15 -12.49 -8.52
CA THR A 53 0.05 -12.15 -7.62
C THR A 53 -0.22 -13.30 -6.65
N ASN A 54 -0.29 -13.02 -5.35
CA ASN A 54 -0.78 -13.96 -4.33
C ASN A 54 -2.21 -13.60 -3.89
N ASN A 55 -2.83 -14.42 -3.03
CA ASN A 55 -4.21 -14.17 -2.57
C ASN A 55 -4.34 -12.82 -1.86
N ARG A 56 -3.35 -12.44 -1.03
CA ARG A 56 -3.32 -11.12 -0.38
C ARG A 56 -3.22 -9.99 -1.40
N GLY A 57 -2.39 -10.15 -2.42
CA GLY A 57 -2.23 -9.15 -3.48
C GLY A 57 -3.52 -8.95 -4.26
N ARG A 58 -4.21 -10.04 -4.64
CA ARG A 58 -5.53 -9.93 -5.28
C ARG A 58 -6.54 -9.19 -4.40
N GLN A 59 -6.56 -9.50 -3.10
CA GLN A 59 -7.41 -8.80 -2.15
C GLN A 59 -7.10 -7.29 -2.08
N ILE A 60 -5.82 -6.91 -2.11
CA ILE A 60 -5.41 -5.50 -2.11
C ILE A 60 -5.71 -4.81 -3.44
N GLU A 61 -5.58 -5.51 -4.57
CA GLU A 61 -5.98 -5.00 -5.89
C GLU A 61 -7.49 -4.69 -5.91
N GLU A 62 -8.31 -5.58 -5.35
CA GLU A 62 -9.75 -5.39 -5.18
C GLU A 62 -10.05 -4.26 -4.19
N PHE A 63 -9.34 -4.19 -3.07
CA PHE A 63 -9.39 -3.07 -2.13
C PHE A 63 -9.02 -1.73 -2.78
N ASN A 64 -8.13 -1.71 -3.77
CA ASN A 64 -7.78 -0.48 -4.50
C ASN A 64 -8.92 0.04 -5.40
N THR A 65 -10.01 -0.73 -5.58
CA THR A 65 -11.21 -0.26 -6.31
C THR A 65 -11.96 0.87 -5.60
N HIS A 66 -11.62 1.19 -4.34
CA HIS A 66 -12.05 2.41 -3.62
C HIS A 66 -11.49 3.72 -4.21
N SER A 67 -11.04 3.70 -5.47
CA SER A 67 -10.39 4.82 -6.15
C SER A 67 -9.14 5.30 -5.43
N LEU A 68 -8.38 4.40 -4.81
CA LEU A 68 -7.06 4.73 -4.27
C LEU A 68 -6.00 4.69 -5.38
N CYS A 69 -4.94 5.47 -5.18
CA CYS A 69 -3.77 5.49 -6.05
C CYS A 69 -2.60 4.82 -5.34
N ILE A 70 -2.02 3.80 -5.98
CA ILE A 70 -0.75 3.21 -5.59
C ILE A 70 0.37 4.16 -5.99
N LEU A 71 1.20 4.52 -5.01
CA LEU A 71 2.36 5.39 -5.21
C LEU A 71 3.63 4.61 -5.54
N ASN A 72 3.70 3.33 -5.18
CA ASN A 72 4.84 2.47 -5.50
C ASN A 72 5.16 2.49 -7.00
N ASN A 73 6.44 2.56 -7.33
CA ASN A 73 6.97 2.68 -8.69
C ASN A 73 7.61 1.37 -9.20
N GLY A 74 7.39 0.25 -8.49
CA GLY A 74 7.94 -1.06 -8.80
C GLY A 74 9.30 -1.38 -8.15
N GLU A 75 9.87 -0.46 -7.37
CA GLU A 75 11.06 -0.75 -6.57
C GLU A 75 10.77 -1.80 -5.48
N ASP A 76 11.77 -2.62 -5.17
CA ASP A 76 11.70 -3.61 -4.09
C ASP A 76 11.84 -2.93 -2.73
N THR A 77 10.95 -3.24 -1.79
CA THR A 77 10.92 -2.61 -0.46
C THR A 77 11.50 -3.49 0.64
N TYR A 78 11.68 -4.78 0.37
CA TYR A 78 12.16 -5.76 1.35
C TYR A 78 13.19 -6.72 0.75
N PHE A 79 14.30 -6.93 1.46
CA PHE A 79 15.28 -7.96 1.15
C PHE A 79 15.16 -9.14 2.12
N HIS A 80 14.74 -10.30 1.61
CA HIS A 80 14.66 -11.52 2.39
C HIS A 80 16.04 -12.19 2.47
N GLN A 81 16.74 -11.98 3.59
CA GLN A 81 18.12 -12.42 3.80
C GLN A 81 18.36 -13.92 3.54
N ARG A 82 17.41 -14.78 3.95
CA ARG A 82 17.58 -16.24 3.85
C ARG A 82 17.59 -16.73 2.40
N SER A 83 16.67 -16.27 1.57
CA SER A 83 16.63 -16.66 0.15
C SER A 83 17.46 -15.74 -0.75
N ARG A 84 17.94 -14.61 -0.21
CA ARG A 84 18.63 -13.55 -0.97
C ARG A 84 17.78 -13.04 -2.13
N THR A 85 16.49 -12.85 -1.87
CA THR A 85 15.54 -12.34 -2.86
C THR A 85 14.95 -11.02 -2.40
N PHE A 86 14.60 -10.19 -3.37
CA PHE A 86 13.93 -8.93 -3.16
C PHE A 86 12.42 -9.08 -3.40
N HIS A 87 11.65 -8.30 -2.65
CA HIS A 87 10.19 -8.30 -2.67
C HIS A 87 9.66 -6.88 -2.46
N SER A 88 8.54 -6.55 -3.10
CA SER A 88 7.76 -5.35 -2.81
C SER A 88 6.57 -5.72 -1.91
N LEU A 89 6.70 -5.52 -0.60
CA LEU A 89 5.70 -5.85 0.43
C LEU A 89 5.12 -4.62 1.11
N ASP A 90 5.95 -3.59 1.31
CA ASP A 90 5.52 -2.29 1.79
C ASP A 90 4.86 -1.46 0.69
N LEU A 91 3.67 -0.94 0.98
CA LEU A 91 2.89 -0.13 0.03
C LEU A 91 2.65 1.28 0.56
N ALA A 92 2.52 2.21 -0.37
CA ALA A 92 1.99 3.53 -0.15
C ALA A 92 0.79 3.76 -1.08
N LEU A 93 -0.38 3.99 -0.47
CA LEU A 93 -1.66 4.26 -1.13
C LEU A 93 -2.11 5.67 -0.74
N CYS A 94 -2.79 6.38 -1.62
CA CYS A 94 -3.38 7.67 -1.28
C CYS A 94 -4.71 7.92 -1.99
N THR A 95 -5.50 8.85 -1.47
CA THR A 95 -6.64 9.41 -2.21
C THR A 95 -6.17 10.14 -3.47
N PRO A 96 -6.91 10.10 -4.60
CA PRO A 96 -6.42 10.62 -5.90
C PRO A 96 -6.01 12.09 -5.89
N SER A 97 -6.63 12.92 -5.04
CA SER A 97 -6.27 14.32 -4.87
C SER A 97 -4.83 14.53 -4.38
N LEU A 98 -4.22 13.53 -3.76
CA LEU A 98 -2.85 13.59 -3.28
C LEU A 98 -1.82 13.07 -4.28
N ALA A 99 -2.20 12.17 -5.19
CA ALA A 99 -1.26 11.50 -6.08
C ALA A 99 -0.34 12.45 -6.88
N PRO A 100 -0.80 13.59 -7.43
CA PRO A 100 0.06 14.52 -8.17
C PRO A 100 1.14 15.21 -7.32
N TYR A 101 1.02 15.16 -5.99
CA TYR A 101 1.92 15.86 -5.06
C TYR A 101 3.02 14.96 -4.50
N PHE A 102 3.01 13.66 -4.82
CA PHE A 102 3.97 12.70 -4.28
C PHE A 102 4.87 12.10 -5.35
N ASN A 103 6.12 11.81 -4.94
CA ASN A 103 7.06 11.01 -5.69
C ASN A 103 7.61 9.92 -4.77
N PHE A 104 7.31 8.67 -5.07
CA PHE A 104 7.74 7.52 -4.26
C PHE A 104 9.18 7.13 -4.57
N ARG A 105 9.94 6.78 -3.53
CA ARG A 105 11.29 6.20 -3.63
C ARG A 105 11.52 5.27 -2.45
N VAL A 106 12.25 4.17 -2.69
CA VAL A 106 12.80 3.35 -1.62
C VAL A 106 14.12 3.97 -1.14
N GLY A 107 14.27 4.14 0.17
CA GLY A 107 15.50 4.66 0.77
C GLY A 107 16.66 3.68 0.55
N VAL A 108 17.81 4.22 0.15
CA VAL A 108 19.09 3.51 0.20
C VAL A 108 19.78 3.97 1.49
N ASP A 109 19.76 3.11 2.51
CA ASP A 109 20.58 3.28 3.71
C ASP A 109 22.08 3.04 3.39
#